data_AF-A0A368H4L8-F1
#
_entry.id   AF-A0A368H4L8-F1
#
_cell.length_a   1.000
_cell.length_b   1.000
_cell.length_c   1.000
_cell.angle_alpha   90.00
_cell.angle_beta   90.00
_cell.angle_gamma   90.00
#
_symmetry.space_group_name_H-M   'P 1'
#
loop_
_entity.id
_entity.type
_entity.pdbx_description
1 polymer ?
#
loop_
_entity_poly.entity_id
_entity_poly.type
_entity_poly.pdbx_seq_one_letter_code
_entity_poly.pdbx_strand_id
1 'polypeptide(L)' 'MKVVRSGLSVVAYDNAIYAIAGKNDFSPLASMEVYDEDTNEWEIAAYLTSARSCLGAVVLPVSLTKLAA' A
#
# COMPACT_ATOMS: atom_id res chain seq x y z
N MET A 1 -2.36 9.93 6.73
CA MET A 1 -3.32 8.89 6.31
C MET A 1 -4.73 9.33 6.69
N LYS A 2 -5.71 9.05 5.83
CA LYS A 2 -7.14 9.32 6.03
C LYS A 2 -7.83 8.20 6.84
N VAL A 3 -7.24 6.99 6.89
CA VAL A 3 -7.74 5.88 7.70
C VAL A 3 -6.69 5.45 8.74
N VAL A 4 -7.10 5.37 10.01
CA VAL A 4 -6.26 4.82 11.08
C VAL A 4 -6.02 3.34 10.82
N ARG A 5 -4.74 2.93 10.90
CA ARG A 5 -4.36 1.55 10.62
C ARG A 5 -3.17 1.10 11.47
N SER A 6 -3.14 -0.19 11.79
CA SER A 6 -2.03 -0.92 12.39
C SER A 6 -1.77 -2.21 11.60
N GLY A 7 -0.57 -2.79 11.71
CA GLY A 7 -0.21 -4.03 11.00
C GLY A 7 -0.27 -3.93 9.48
N LEU A 8 -0.14 -2.72 8.93
CA LEU A 8 -0.01 -2.46 7.50
C LEU A 8 1.38 -2.87 6.97
N SER A 9 1.51 -2.96 5.65
CA SER A 9 2.80 -2.88 4.97
C SER A 9 3.03 -1.47 4.44
N VAL A 10 4.31 -1.08 4.32
CA VAL A 10 4.72 0.18 3.69
C VAL A 10 5.78 -0.08 2.65
N VAL A 11 5.67 0.56 1.48
CA VAL A 11 6.70 0.53 0.43
C VAL A 11 6.90 1.93 -0.16
N ALA A 12 8.11 2.20 -0.63
CA ALA A 12 8.41 3.39 -1.43
C ALA A 12 8.54 3.00 -2.91
N TYR A 13 7.86 3.71 -3.79
CA TYR A 13 7.90 3.50 -5.23
C TYR A 13 7.56 4.80 -5.95
N ASP A 14 8.25 5.10 -7.04
CA ASP A 14 7.95 6.23 -7.93
C ASP A 14 7.73 7.57 -7.20
N ASN A 15 8.67 7.94 -6.32
CA ASN A 15 8.65 9.15 -5.50
C ASN A 15 7.41 9.29 -4.58
N ALA A 16 6.81 8.17 -4.19
CA ALA A 16 5.69 8.15 -3.26
C ALA A 16 5.80 7.02 -2.23
N ILE A 17 5.12 7.19 -1.09
CA ILE A 17 5.03 6.17 -0.03
C ILE A 17 3.64 5.55 -0.06
N TYR A 18 3.57 4.22 -0.13
CA TYR A 18 2.32 3.47 -0.13
C TYR A 18 2.11 2.75 1.19
N ALA A 19 0.98 3.03 1.85
CA ALA A 19 0.48 2.34 3.02
C ALA A 19 -0.58 1.32 2.61
N ILE A 20 -0.24 0.03 2.68
CA ILE A 20 -1.03 -1.06 2.11
C ILE A 20 -1.73 -1.84 3.22
N ALA A 21 -3.07 -1.83 3.19
CA ALA A 21 -3.92 -2.65 4.05
C ALA A 21 -3.60 -2.48 5.55
N GLY A 22 -3.72 -3.53 6.36
CA GLY A 22 -3.63 -3.45 7.82
C GLY A 22 -5.00 -3.62 8.45
N LYS A 23 -5.22 -3.03 9.63
CA LYS A 23 -6.50 -3.06 10.33
C LYS A 23 -6.71 -1.80 11.15
N ASN A 24 -7.97 -1.40 11.33
CA ASN A 24 -8.36 -0.49 12.41
C ASN A 24 -8.87 -1.31 13.61
N ASP A 25 -9.50 -0.66 14.58
CA ASP A 25 -10.01 -1.32 15.78
C ASP A 25 -11.21 -2.25 15.52
N PHE A 26 -11.82 -2.18 14.33
CA PHE A 26 -13.05 -2.88 13.99
C PHE A 26 -12.85 -3.98 12.93
N SER A 27 -12.00 -3.73 11.93
CA SER A 27 -11.84 -4.64 10.79
C SER A 27 -10.48 -4.53 10.09
N PRO A 28 -10.05 -5.59 9.39
CA PRO A 28 -8.99 -5.49 8.40
C PRO A 28 -9.36 -4.51 7.30
N LEU A 29 -8.36 -3.85 6.73
CA LEU A 29 -8.51 -2.86 5.67
C LEU A 29 -8.09 -3.46 4.34
N ALA A 30 -8.86 -3.15 3.29
CA ALA A 30 -8.46 -3.40 1.91
C ALA A 30 -7.81 -2.16 1.26
N SER A 31 -7.98 -0.98 1.84
CA SER A 31 -7.49 0.27 1.25
C SER A 31 -5.96 0.35 1.26
N MET A 32 -5.43 0.85 0.14
CA MET A 32 -4.07 1.33 -0.03
C MET A 32 -4.10 2.85 -0.13
N GLU A 33 -3.32 3.52 0.72
CA GLU A 33 -3.15 4.96 0.68
C GLU A 33 -1.77 5.31 0.15
N VAL A 34 -1.67 6.39 -0.62
CA VAL A 34 -0.41 6.95 -1.12
C VAL A 34 -0.17 8.30 -0.45
N TYR A 35 1.08 8.54 -0.08
CA TYR A 35 1.56 9.84 0.36
C TYR A 35 2.26 10.53 -0.79
N ASP A 36 1.80 11.74 -1.09
CA ASP A 36 2.41 12.64 -2.05
C ASP A 36 3.22 13.68 -1.26
N GLU A 37 4.53 13.72 -1.51
CA GLU A 37 5.47 14.62 -0.83
C GLU A 37 5.30 16.09 -1.27
N ASP A 38 4.86 16.34 -2.51
CA ASP A 38 4.67 17.68 -3.06
C ASP A 38 3.46 18.38 -2.42
N THR A 39 2.39 17.61 -2.20
CA THR A 39 1.17 18.12 -1.53
C THR A 39 1.21 17.93 -0.02
N ASN A 40 2.11 17.09 0.50
CA ASN A 40 2.17 16.67 1.90
C ASN A 40 0.83 16.06 2.39
N GLU A 41 0.16 15.33 1.50
CA GLU A 41 -1.15 14.73 1.77
C GLU A 41 -1.16 13.23 1.52
N TRP A 42 -2.10 12.56 2.17
CA TRP A 42 -2.40 11.16 1.94
C TRP A 42 -3.71 11.02 1.19
N GLU A 43 -3.75 10.18 0.17
CA GLU A 43 -4.96 9.88 -0.60
C GLU A 43 -5.18 8.37 -0.72
N ILE A 44 -6.44 7.95 -0.95
CA ILE A 44 -6.74 6.54 -1.24
C ILE A 44 -6.38 6.28 -2.71
N ALA A 45 -5.36 5.43 -2.92
CA ALA A 45 -4.88 5.09 -4.26
C ALA A 45 -5.65 3.92 -4.89
N ALA A 46 -5.91 2.86 -4.11
CA ALA A 46 -6.63 1.67 -4.59
C ALA A 46 -7.12 0.79 -3.42
N TYR A 47 -7.74 -0.34 -3.76
CA TYR A 47 -8.18 -1.37 -2.82
C TYR A 47 -7.68 -2.75 -3.25
N LEU A 48 -7.26 -3.56 -2.28
CA LEU A 48 -6.99 -4.98 -2.47
C LEU A 48 -8.30 -5.76 -2.68
N THR A 49 -8.24 -6.91 -3.36
CA THR A 49 -9.38 -7.82 -3.55
C THR A 49 -9.93 -8.37 -2.23
N SER A 50 -9.09 -8.48 -1.20
CA SER A 50 -9.50 -8.95 0.12
C SER A 50 -8.74 -8.18 1.20
N ALA A 51 -9.46 -7.73 2.22
CA ALA A 51 -8.90 -7.02 3.36
C ALA A 51 -8.00 -7.95 4.18
N ARG A 52 -6.83 -7.45 4.61
CA ARG A 52 -5.85 -8.24 5.36
C ARG A 52 -4.92 -7.36 6.19
N SER A 53 -4.37 -7.91 7.26
CA SER A 53 -3.37 -7.27 8.14
C SER A 53 -2.18 -8.20 8.37
N CYS A 54 -1.10 -7.65 8.92
CA CYS A 54 0.15 -8.38 9.22
C CYS A 54 0.79 -9.01 7.97
N LEU A 55 0.70 -8.31 6.83
CA LEU A 55 1.33 -8.73 5.58
C LEU A 55 2.75 -8.16 5.45
N GLY A 56 3.54 -8.74 4.54
CA GLY A 56 4.75 -8.13 3.99
C GLY A 56 4.51 -7.71 2.54
N ALA A 57 5.15 -6.61 2.13
CA ALA A 57 5.15 -6.13 0.75
C ALA A 57 6.57 -5.74 0.33
N VAL A 58 6.89 -5.94 -0.94
CA VAL A 58 8.17 -5.56 -1.53
C VAL A 58 7.94 -5.07 -2.95
N VAL A 59 8.68 -4.03 -3.33
CA VAL A 59 8.72 -3.54 -4.71
C VAL A 59 9.80 -4.34 -5.43
N LEU A 60 9.39 -5.08 -6.45
CA LEU A 60 10.32 -5.83 -7.29
C LEU A 60 10.47 -5.12 -8.63
N PRO A 61 11.70 -4.82 -9.07
CA PRO A 61 11.94 -4.38 -10.43
C PRO A 61 11.69 -5.58 -11.36
N VAL A 62 10.49 -5.67 -11.90
CA VAL A 62 10.14 -6.71 -12.86
C VAL A 62 10.57 -6.28 -14.24
N SER A 63 11.59 -6.95 -14.78
CA SER A 63 11.88 -6.85 -16.20
C SER A 63 10.87 -7.71 -16.97
N LEU A 64 9.94 -7.06 -17.67
CA LEU A 64 8.90 -7.76 -18.44
C LEU A 64 9.46 -8.71 -19.51
N THR A 65 10.71 -8.52 -19.94
CA THR A 65 11.39 -9.42 -20.87
C THR A 65 11.73 -10.78 -20.26
N LYS A 66 11.75 -10.93 -18.94
CA LYS A 66 12.05 -12.19 -18.23
C LYS A 66 10.81 -13.00 -17.82
N LEU A 67 9.61 -12.47 -18.03
CA LEU A 67 8.34 -13.16 -17.73
C LEU A 67 7.72 -13.84 -18.95
N ALA A 68 8.34 -13.71 -20.13
CA ALA A 68 7.89 -14.30 -21.38
C ALA A 68 8.67 -15.56 -21.79
N ALA A 69 9.43 -16.17 -20.86
CA ALA A 69 10.22 -17.39 -21.09
C ALA A 69 9.59 -18.60 -20.39
#